data_AF-A0A809XMG6-F1
#
_entry.id   AF-A0A809XMG6-F1
#
_cell.length_a   1.000
_cell.length_b   1.000
_cell.length_c   1.000
_cell.angle_alpha   90.00
_cell.angle_beta   90.00
_cell.angle_gamma   90.00
#
_symmetry.space_group_name_H-M   'P 1'
#
loop_
_entity.id
_entity.type
_entity.pdbx_description
1 polymer ?
#
loop_
_entity_poly.entity_id
_entity_poly.type
_entity_poly.pdbx_seq_one_letter_code
_entity_poly.pdbx_strand_id
1 'polypeptide(L)'
;MRSKLNADLEALQRSYDKRAREADQLADENRYAAWYLFMLGLAALVLAAINVLVMRDSVVGRLSDIAQATDRIAAGDIKSEVPHLMRHDEIGHLARNMQHFRDAMQKILELEQLEFNTAQQRDAAITQRDQFNDKYQAKKWQLSAAINSMPQGLIMLDGRANFVAMNNNYRRIYNLPETIRAGSTLEKILQHRIKSGLFSDDIAKHLAAILDRIARREPTAYEIALNDGRTINIYERPMDGGGWVSVHEDVTDLRHGQRMLERTERLLATIVENVHEGIIAKDARSLRYLFVNKAAEKMIGMSRAEIVGRTANCSPRRRPT
;
A
#
# COMPACT_ATOMS: atom_id res chain seq x y z
N MET A 1 -141.07 47.87 -15.50
CA MET A 1 -139.74 48.13 -14.92
C MET A 1 -138.99 46.84 -14.55
N ARG A 2 -139.63 45.85 -13.91
CA ARG A 2 -138.99 44.57 -13.53
C ARG A 2 -138.46 43.69 -14.69
N SER A 3 -139.10 43.67 -15.86
CA SER A 3 -138.64 42.78 -16.95
C SER A 3 -137.38 43.27 -17.70
N LYS A 4 -137.16 44.59 -17.79
CA LYS A 4 -135.91 45.14 -18.35
C LYS A 4 -134.73 44.88 -17.44
N LEU A 5 -134.94 44.95 -16.12
CA LEU A 5 -133.89 44.65 -15.14
C LEU A 5 -133.42 43.18 -15.21
N ASN A 6 -134.35 42.23 -15.40
CA ASN A 6 -133.98 40.82 -15.57
C ASN A 6 -133.21 40.56 -16.88
N ALA A 7 -133.60 41.21 -17.98
CA ALA A 7 -132.91 41.05 -19.26
C ALA A 7 -131.47 41.59 -19.23
N ASP A 8 -131.25 42.75 -18.58
CA ASP A 8 -129.91 43.30 -18.39
C ASP A 8 -129.06 42.43 -17.46
N LEU A 9 -129.67 41.84 -16.42
CA LEU A 9 -128.97 40.93 -15.51
C LEU A 9 -128.49 39.65 -16.22
N GLU A 10 -129.34 39.05 -17.07
CA GLU A 10 -128.96 37.87 -17.85
C GLU A 10 -127.89 38.17 -18.91
N ALA A 11 -127.95 39.34 -19.56
CA ALA A 11 -126.95 39.77 -20.52
C ALA A 11 -125.58 39.97 -19.85
N LEU A 12 -125.59 40.55 -18.65
CA LEU A 12 -124.40 40.70 -17.82
C LEU A 12 -123.82 39.32 -17.43
N GLN A 13 -124.67 38.40 -16.99
CA GLN A 13 -124.27 37.06 -16.57
C GLN A 13 -123.64 36.26 -17.72
N ARG A 14 -124.23 36.31 -18.93
CA ARG A 14 -123.62 35.70 -20.13
C ARG A 14 -122.28 36.31 -20.51
N SER A 15 -122.11 37.62 -20.33
CA SER A 15 -120.84 38.30 -20.57
C SER A 15 -119.76 37.84 -19.59
N TYR A 16 -120.11 37.68 -18.31
CA TYR A 16 -119.20 37.14 -17.29
C TYR A 16 -118.86 35.67 -17.56
N ASP A 17 -119.82 34.82 -17.90
CA ASP A 17 -119.57 33.40 -18.21
C ASP A 17 -118.71 33.21 -19.46
N LYS A 18 -118.86 34.08 -20.46
CA LYS A 18 -118.03 34.06 -21.66
C LYS A 18 -116.59 34.45 -21.34
N ARG A 19 -116.40 35.52 -20.55
CA ARG A 19 -115.06 35.94 -20.08
C ARG A 19 -114.41 34.92 -19.16
N ALA A 20 -115.19 34.24 -18.31
CA ALA A 20 -114.70 33.16 -17.46
C ALA A 20 -114.19 31.98 -18.30
N ARG A 21 -114.94 31.55 -19.33
CA ARG A 21 -114.51 30.49 -20.24
C ARG A 21 -113.28 30.85 -21.07
N GLU A 22 -113.19 32.09 -21.56
CA GLU A 22 -111.99 32.59 -22.26
C GLU A 22 -110.77 32.62 -21.33
N ALA A 23 -110.95 33.01 -20.05
CA ALA A 23 -109.89 32.99 -19.05
C ALA A 23 -109.44 31.56 -18.70
N ASP A 24 -110.36 30.60 -18.57
CA ASP A 24 -110.05 29.20 -18.29
C ASP A 24 -109.30 28.54 -19.47
N GLN A 25 -109.68 28.84 -20.71
CA GLN A 25 -108.96 28.34 -21.91
C GLN A 25 -107.52 28.86 -21.97
N LEU A 26 -107.32 30.16 -21.72
CA LEU A 26 -105.97 30.75 -21.65
C LEU A 26 -105.15 30.19 -20.48
N ALA A 27 -105.80 29.86 -19.35
CA ALA A 27 -105.15 29.23 -18.21
C ALA A 27 -104.68 27.79 -18.51
N ASP A 28 -105.48 27.02 -19.26
CA ASP A 28 -105.12 25.65 -19.65
C ASP A 28 -103.95 25.62 -20.66
N GLU A 29 -103.93 26.50 -21.66
CA GLU A 29 -102.79 26.62 -22.60
C GLU A 29 -101.50 27.04 -21.87
N ASN A 30 -101.60 28.01 -20.95
CA ASN A 30 -100.47 28.42 -20.11
C ASN A 30 -99.99 27.30 -19.19
N ARG A 31 -100.88 26.40 -18.73
CA ARG A 31 -100.51 25.27 -17.87
C ARG A 31 -99.60 24.27 -18.59
N TYR A 32 -99.88 23.95 -19.86
CA TYR A 32 -99.01 23.05 -20.64
C TYR A 32 -97.65 23.68 -20.95
N ALA A 33 -97.62 24.97 -21.29
CA ALA A 33 -96.37 25.70 -21.50
C ALA A 33 -95.51 25.74 -20.23
N ALA A 34 -96.11 25.94 -19.06
CA ALA A 34 -95.42 25.91 -17.77
C ALA A 34 -94.79 24.54 -17.47
N TRP A 35 -95.50 23.43 -17.73
CA TRP A 35 -94.96 22.08 -17.55
C TRP A 35 -93.81 21.77 -18.51
N TYR A 36 -93.91 22.22 -19.77
CA TYR A 36 -92.83 22.02 -20.74
C TYR A 36 -91.55 22.76 -20.32
N LEU A 37 -91.66 24.04 -19.92
CA LEU A 37 -90.53 24.82 -19.40
C LEU A 37 -89.95 24.21 -18.13
N PHE A 38 -90.80 23.69 -17.24
CA PHE A 38 -90.36 23.00 -16.03
C PHE A 38 -89.55 21.73 -16.36
N MET A 39 -90.03 20.89 -17.27
CA MET A 39 -89.34 19.67 -17.68
C MET A 39 -88.02 19.97 -18.40
N LEU A 40 -87.97 21.01 -19.23
CA LEU A 40 -86.73 21.48 -19.85
C LEU A 40 -85.73 21.97 -18.79
N GLY A 41 -86.19 22.75 -17.80
CA GLY A 41 -85.36 23.19 -16.68
C GLY A 41 -84.82 22.02 -15.87
N LEU A 42 -85.67 21.02 -15.59
CA LEU A 42 -85.27 19.80 -14.89
C LEU A 42 -84.25 18.99 -15.68
N ALA A 43 -84.46 18.81 -16.99
CA ALA A 43 -83.52 18.12 -17.86
C ALA A 43 -82.15 18.82 -17.91
N ALA A 44 -82.15 20.16 -17.98
CA ALA A 44 -80.92 20.96 -17.93
C ALA A 44 -80.18 20.79 -16.59
N LEU A 45 -80.89 20.76 -15.47
CA LEU A 45 -80.31 20.49 -14.14
C LEU A 45 -79.69 19.09 -14.05
N VAL A 46 -80.37 18.08 -14.59
CA VAL A 46 -79.85 16.70 -14.61
C VAL A 46 -78.58 16.61 -15.46
N LEU A 47 -78.57 17.23 -16.65
CA LEU A 47 -77.37 17.27 -17.50
C LEU A 47 -76.21 18.00 -16.83
N ALA A 48 -76.48 19.11 -16.14
CA ALA A 48 -75.46 19.82 -15.36
C ALA A 48 -74.90 18.94 -14.24
N ALA A 49 -75.75 18.20 -13.51
CA ALA A 49 -75.32 17.29 -12.46
C ALA A 49 -74.45 16.15 -13.01
N ILE A 50 -74.83 15.55 -14.13
CA ILE A 50 -74.05 14.51 -14.81
C ILE A 50 -72.69 15.06 -15.24
N ASN A 51 -72.65 16.26 -15.84
CA ASN A 51 -71.40 16.90 -16.26
C ASN A 51 -70.47 17.13 -15.05
N VAL A 52 -71.00 17.64 -13.93
CA VAL A 52 -70.22 17.83 -12.70
C VAL A 52 -69.66 16.51 -12.16
N LEU A 53 -70.46 15.44 -12.14
CA LEU A 53 -70.00 14.11 -11.70
C LEU A 53 -68.89 13.57 -12.61
N VAL A 54 -69.08 13.66 -13.92
CA VAL A 54 -68.07 13.25 -14.89
C VAL A 54 -66.80 14.08 -14.73
N MET A 55 -66.89 15.40 -14.58
CA MET A 55 -65.71 16.27 -14.46
C MET A 55 -64.93 16.01 -13.16
N ARG A 56 -65.66 15.76 -12.07
CA ARG A 56 -65.08 15.40 -10.77
C ARG A 56 -64.22 14.14 -10.87
N ASP A 57 -64.77 13.06 -11.42
CA ASP A 57 -64.09 11.76 -11.40
C ASP A 57 -63.11 11.59 -12.57
N SER A 58 -63.40 12.22 -13.71
CA SER A 58 -62.62 12.02 -14.93
C SER A 58 -61.40 12.94 -15.05
N VAL A 59 -61.47 14.14 -14.48
CA VAL A 59 -60.43 15.18 -14.60
C VAL A 59 -59.89 15.58 -13.21
N VAL A 60 -60.75 16.06 -12.30
CA VAL A 60 -60.29 16.65 -11.03
C VAL A 60 -59.63 15.60 -10.14
N GLY A 61 -60.26 14.45 -9.94
CA GLY A 61 -59.69 13.36 -9.13
C GLY A 61 -58.36 12.86 -9.69
N ARG A 62 -58.29 12.66 -11.02
CA ARG A 62 -57.09 12.11 -11.67
C ARG A 62 -55.92 13.10 -11.73
N LEU A 63 -56.20 14.39 -11.90
CA LEU A 63 -55.18 15.44 -11.76
C LEU A 63 -54.65 15.50 -10.33
N SER A 64 -55.51 15.30 -9.34
CA SER A 64 -55.08 15.20 -7.94
C SER A 64 -54.16 14.00 -7.73
N ASP A 65 -54.44 12.85 -8.34
CA ASP A 65 -53.56 11.67 -8.24
C ASP A 65 -52.15 11.93 -8.79
N ILE A 66 -52.04 12.60 -9.94
CA ILE A 66 -50.76 12.94 -10.56
C ILE A 66 -50.03 14.03 -9.75
N ALA A 67 -50.74 15.03 -9.24
CA ALA A 67 -50.17 16.03 -8.37
C ALA A 67 -49.57 15.39 -7.11
N GLN A 68 -50.32 14.50 -6.45
CA GLN A 68 -49.83 13.74 -5.29
C GLN A 68 -48.66 12.82 -5.64
N ALA A 69 -48.63 12.22 -6.83
CA ALA A 69 -47.47 11.46 -7.30
C ALA A 69 -46.24 12.37 -7.48
N THR A 70 -46.44 13.58 -8.00
CA THR A 70 -45.36 14.57 -8.18
C THR A 70 -44.80 15.01 -6.83
N ASP A 71 -45.66 15.32 -5.86
CA ASP A 71 -45.25 15.70 -4.50
C ASP A 71 -44.49 14.56 -3.80
N ARG A 72 -44.92 13.31 -3.99
CA ARG A 72 -44.21 12.13 -3.47
C ARG A 72 -42.83 11.96 -4.08
N ILE A 73 -42.71 12.11 -5.40
CA ILE A 73 -41.42 12.05 -6.11
C ILE A 73 -40.51 13.19 -5.63
N ALA A 74 -41.04 14.40 -5.47
CA ALA A 74 -40.30 15.54 -4.94
C ALA A 74 -39.87 15.35 -3.48
N ALA A 75 -40.66 14.63 -2.68
CA ALA A 75 -40.33 14.23 -1.31
C ALA A 75 -39.35 13.05 -1.23
N GLY A 76 -38.90 12.49 -2.36
CA GLY A 76 -37.93 11.39 -2.42
C GLY A 76 -38.53 9.99 -2.47
N ASP A 77 -39.86 9.85 -2.56
CA ASP A 77 -40.51 8.55 -2.75
C ASP A 77 -40.54 8.14 -4.23
N ILE A 78 -39.41 7.63 -4.69
CA ILE A 78 -39.16 7.20 -6.07
C ILE A 78 -39.65 5.77 -6.31
N LYS A 79 -40.02 5.03 -5.24
CA LYS A 79 -40.48 3.64 -5.35
C LYS A 79 -41.94 3.52 -5.76
N SER A 80 -42.73 4.57 -5.51
CA SER A 80 -44.14 4.58 -5.86
C SER A 80 -44.37 4.63 -7.39
N GLU A 81 -45.37 3.90 -7.86
CA GLU A 81 -45.76 3.90 -9.27
C GLU A 81 -46.55 5.16 -9.64
N VAL A 82 -46.27 5.70 -10.82
CA VAL A 82 -47.02 6.84 -11.36
C VAL A 82 -48.37 6.33 -11.88
N PRO A 83 -49.51 6.88 -11.42
CA PRO A 83 -50.83 6.41 -11.83
C PRO A 83 -51.16 6.82 -13.28
N HIS A 84 -52.14 6.15 -13.90
CA HIS A 84 -52.74 6.51 -15.20
C HIS A 84 -51.82 6.41 -16.45
N LEU A 85 -50.73 5.64 -16.41
CA LEU A 85 -49.76 5.50 -17.51
C LEU A 85 -50.34 4.99 -18.84
N MET A 86 -51.31 4.09 -18.77
CA MET A 86 -51.94 3.45 -19.93
C MET A 86 -52.97 4.35 -20.63
N ARG A 87 -53.17 5.58 -20.16
CA ARG A 87 -54.15 6.50 -20.72
C ARG A 87 -53.56 7.20 -21.95
N HIS A 88 -54.35 7.36 -23.00
CA HIS A 88 -53.91 7.89 -24.30
C HIS A 88 -54.25 9.38 -24.53
N ASP A 89 -54.59 10.12 -23.48
CA ASP A 89 -54.91 11.55 -23.52
C ASP A 89 -53.79 12.41 -22.91
N GLU A 90 -54.07 13.70 -22.70
CA GLU A 90 -53.15 14.67 -22.10
C GLU A 90 -52.76 14.32 -20.67
N ILE A 91 -53.70 13.77 -19.88
CA ILE A 91 -53.44 13.31 -18.51
C ILE A 91 -52.47 12.12 -18.54
N GLY A 92 -52.67 11.18 -19.45
CA GLY A 92 -51.73 10.07 -19.66
C GLY A 92 -50.37 10.52 -20.17
N HIS A 93 -50.30 11.58 -20.99
CA HIS A 93 -49.05 12.19 -21.41
C HIS A 93 -48.28 12.79 -20.22
N LEU A 94 -48.97 13.50 -19.33
CA LEU A 94 -48.38 14.02 -18.10
C LEU A 94 -47.85 12.90 -17.20
N ALA A 95 -48.62 11.81 -17.04
CA ALA A 95 -48.21 10.64 -16.27
C ALA A 95 -46.91 10.01 -16.83
N ARG A 96 -46.80 9.83 -18.15
CA ARG A 96 -45.56 9.32 -18.78
C ARG A 96 -44.36 10.25 -18.58
N ASN A 97 -44.55 11.56 -18.70
CA ASN A 97 -43.50 12.52 -18.42
C ASN A 97 -43.03 12.46 -16.97
N MET A 98 -43.96 12.30 -16.02
CA MET A 98 -43.62 12.14 -14.61
C MET A 98 -42.88 10.83 -14.34
N GLN A 99 -43.20 9.75 -15.06
CA GLN A 99 -42.44 8.51 -15.00
C GLN A 99 -41.00 8.70 -15.49
N HIS A 100 -40.79 9.34 -16.63
CA HIS A 100 -39.44 9.63 -17.12
C HIS A 100 -38.63 10.48 -16.13
N PHE A 101 -39.28 11.47 -15.50
CA PHE A 101 -38.64 12.30 -14.48
C PHE A 101 -38.23 11.49 -13.25
N ARG A 102 -39.13 10.65 -12.74
CA ARG A 102 -38.86 9.74 -11.62
C ARG A 102 -37.70 8.79 -11.94
N ASP A 103 -37.70 8.19 -13.14
CA ASP A 103 -36.66 7.24 -13.56
C ASP A 103 -35.29 7.95 -13.72
N ALA A 104 -35.28 9.20 -14.20
CA ALA A 104 -34.07 10.02 -14.25
C ALA A 104 -33.54 10.35 -12.84
N MET A 105 -34.42 10.73 -11.91
CA MET A 105 -34.08 10.97 -10.50
C MET A 105 -33.51 9.71 -9.84
N GLN A 106 -34.14 8.55 -10.07
CA GLN A 106 -33.64 7.27 -9.56
C GLN A 106 -32.21 7.00 -10.04
N LYS A 107 -31.98 7.21 -11.35
CA LYS A 107 -30.67 6.97 -11.96
C LYS A 107 -29.59 7.89 -11.43
N ILE A 108 -29.91 9.16 -11.15
CA ILE A 108 -28.96 10.10 -10.53
C ILE A 108 -28.56 9.61 -9.14
N LEU A 109 -29.51 9.19 -8.31
CA LEU A 109 -29.21 8.68 -6.97
C LEU A 109 -28.38 7.39 -6.99
N GLU A 110 -28.68 6.48 -7.92
CA GLU A 110 -27.89 5.25 -8.11
C GLU A 110 -26.45 5.57 -8.55
N LEU A 111 -26.27 6.54 -9.46
CA LEU A 111 -24.96 6.99 -9.92
C LEU A 111 -24.15 7.63 -8.79
N GLU A 112 -24.74 8.52 -8.00
CA GLU A 112 -24.06 9.12 -6.85
C GLU A 112 -23.60 8.07 -5.84
N GLN A 113 -24.44 7.05 -5.57
CA GLN A 113 -24.08 5.96 -4.67
C GLN A 113 -22.94 5.09 -5.24
N LEU A 114 -22.95 4.84 -6.55
CA LEU A 114 -21.87 4.11 -7.23
C LEU A 114 -20.56 4.90 -7.19
N GLU A 115 -20.61 6.20 -7.46
CA GLU A 115 -19.44 7.09 -7.40
C GLU A 115 -18.87 7.14 -5.99
N PHE A 116 -19.71 7.28 -4.96
CA PHE A 116 -19.28 7.27 -3.56
C PHE A 116 -18.61 5.94 -3.19
N ASN A 117 -19.23 4.80 -3.53
CA ASN A 117 -18.66 3.48 -3.27
C ASN A 117 -17.32 3.29 -4.00
N THR A 118 -17.21 3.77 -5.25
CA THR A 118 -15.99 3.68 -6.06
C THR A 118 -14.89 4.56 -5.49
N ALA A 119 -15.22 5.78 -5.06
CA ALA A 119 -14.28 6.68 -4.40
C ALA A 119 -13.75 6.06 -3.10
N GLN A 120 -14.63 5.49 -2.27
CA GLN A 120 -14.25 4.83 -1.04
C GLN A 120 -13.34 3.61 -1.29
N GLN A 121 -13.65 2.80 -2.32
CA GLN A 121 -12.80 1.68 -2.73
C GLN A 121 -11.43 2.15 -3.22
N ARG A 122 -11.38 3.23 -4.01
CA ARG A 122 -10.14 3.82 -4.50
C ARG A 122 -9.27 4.33 -3.36
N ASP A 123 -9.85 5.03 -2.39
CA ASP A 123 -9.12 5.56 -1.24
C ASP A 123 -8.57 4.45 -0.34
N ALA A 124 -9.35 3.38 -0.13
CA ALA A 124 -8.88 2.20 0.58
C ALA A 124 -7.71 1.51 -0.16
N ALA A 125 -7.79 1.39 -1.48
CA ALA A 125 -6.73 0.80 -2.30
C ALA A 125 -5.44 1.65 -2.29
N ILE A 126 -5.57 2.98 -2.35
CA ILE A 126 -4.42 3.90 -2.24
C ILE A 126 -3.75 3.74 -0.88
N THR A 127 -4.54 3.74 0.20
CA THR A 127 -4.03 3.58 1.57
C THR A 127 -3.28 2.26 1.74
N GLN A 128 -3.84 1.15 1.23
CA GLN A 128 -3.18 -0.15 1.28
C GLN A 128 -1.87 -0.18 0.47
N ARG A 129 -1.88 0.40 -0.73
CA ARG A 129 -0.69 0.50 -1.59
C ARG A 129 0.41 1.29 -0.90
N ASP A 130 0.06 2.41 -0.27
CA ASP A 130 1.02 3.28 0.39
C ASP A 130 1.60 2.59 1.64
N GLN A 131 0.78 1.91 2.45
CA GLN A 131 1.26 1.08 3.56
C GLN A 131 2.20 -0.05 3.10
N PHE A 132 1.89 -0.70 1.97
CA PHE A 132 2.74 -1.74 1.41
C PHE A 132 4.08 -1.18 0.93
N ASN A 133 4.05 -0.03 0.24
CA ASN A 133 5.25 0.65 -0.20
C ASN A 133 6.11 1.11 0.98
N ASP A 134 5.51 1.67 2.04
CA ASP A 134 6.23 2.10 3.23
C ASP A 134 6.91 0.92 3.92
N LYS A 135 6.22 -0.21 4.08
CA LYS A 135 6.81 -1.46 4.60
C LYS A 135 7.96 -1.95 3.72
N TYR A 136 7.80 -1.89 2.39
CA TYR A 136 8.83 -2.28 1.44
C TYR A 136 10.07 -1.38 1.55
N GLN A 137 9.89 -0.07 1.62
CA GLN A 137 10.98 0.89 1.78
C GLN A 137 11.66 0.75 3.15
N ALA A 138 10.89 0.55 4.22
CA ALA A 138 11.44 0.30 5.55
C ALA A 138 12.33 -0.95 5.59
N LYS A 139 11.87 -2.05 4.98
CA LYS A 139 12.65 -3.30 4.91
C LYS A 139 13.90 -3.14 4.05
N LYS A 140 13.79 -2.45 2.92
CA LYS A 140 14.94 -2.13 2.04
C LYS A 140 15.95 -1.23 2.73
N TRP A 141 15.49 -0.24 3.49
CA TRP A 141 16.33 0.64 4.28
C TRP A 141 17.04 -0.13 5.40
N GLN A 142 16.31 -0.95 6.16
CA GLN A 142 16.87 -1.76 7.24
C GLN A 142 17.97 -2.70 6.74
N LEU A 143 17.75 -3.39 5.61
CA LEU A 143 18.76 -4.25 5.00
C LEU A 143 19.98 -3.45 4.53
N SER A 144 19.75 -2.33 3.84
CA SER A 144 20.83 -1.44 3.38
C SER A 144 21.64 -0.88 4.55
N ALA A 145 20.97 -0.49 5.64
CA ALA A 145 21.60 0.01 6.84
C ALA A 145 22.45 -1.07 7.50
N ALA A 146 21.90 -2.28 7.69
CA ALA A 146 22.63 -3.40 8.30
C ALA A 146 23.90 -3.74 7.51
N ILE A 147 23.82 -3.84 6.17
CA ILE A 147 24.96 -4.16 5.31
C ILE A 147 26.01 -3.02 5.32
N ASN A 148 25.58 -1.76 5.38
CA ASN A 148 26.49 -0.61 5.40
C ASN A 148 27.13 -0.34 6.77
N SER A 149 26.51 -0.81 7.86
CA SER A 149 27.09 -0.76 9.21
C SER A 149 28.14 -1.85 9.46
N MET A 150 28.30 -2.82 8.56
CA MET A 150 29.34 -3.85 8.68
C MET A 150 30.74 -3.24 8.47
N PRO A 151 31.72 -3.59 9.33
CA PRO A 151 33.10 -3.13 9.18
C PRO A 151 33.82 -3.82 8.02
N GLN A 152 33.30 -4.94 7.51
CA GLN A 152 33.80 -5.60 6.31
C GLN A 152 33.21 -4.99 5.04
N GLY A 153 33.98 -4.99 3.95
CA GLY A 153 33.50 -4.65 2.62
C GLY A 153 32.75 -5.83 2.01
N LEU A 154 31.55 -5.61 1.48
CA LEU A 154 30.75 -6.64 0.84
C LEU A 154 30.49 -6.29 -0.63
N ILE A 155 30.63 -7.26 -1.52
CA ILE A 155 30.18 -7.21 -2.91
C ILE A 155 29.40 -8.49 -3.25
N MET A 156 28.32 -8.33 -4.01
CA MET A 156 27.54 -9.42 -4.60
C MET A 156 27.62 -9.32 -6.11
N LEU A 157 27.81 -10.44 -6.78
CA LEU A 157 27.85 -10.59 -8.23
C LEU A 157 26.74 -11.53 -8.70
N ASP A 158 26.25 -11.34 -9.92
CA ASP A 158 25.37 -12.29 -10.61
C ASP A 158 26.18 -13.43 -11.26
N GLY A 159 25.49 -14.40 -11.87
CA GLY A 159 26.14 -15.53 -12.56
C GLY A 159 26.93 -15.16 -13.82
N ARG A 160 26.87 -13.89 -14.26
CA ARG A 160 27.68 -13.35 -15.35
C ARG A 160 28.82 -12.46 -14.83
N ALA A 161 29.09 -12.48 -13.53
CA ALA A 161 30.08 -11.64 -12.85
C ALA A 161 29.82 -10.12 -13.00
N ASN A 162 28.56 -9.70 -13.09
CA ASN A 162 28.18 -8.29 -12.92
C ASN A 162 27.82 -8.02 -11.46
N PHE A 163 28.22 -6.87 -10.92
CA PHE A 163 27.92 -6.57 -9.54
C PHE A 163 26.45 -6.21 -9.35
N VAL A 164 25.80 -6.82 -8.35
CA VAL A 164 24.41 -6.63 -7.97
C VAL A 164 24.30 -5.61 -6.82
N ALA A 165 25.12 -5.78 -5.78
CA ALA A 165 25.14 -4.90 -4.61
C ALA A 165 26.58 -4.79 -4.06
N MET A 166 26.91 -3.63 -3.48
CA MET A 166 28.12 -3.46 -2.69
C MET A 166 27.83 -2.50 -1.54
N ASN A 167 28.53 -2.67 -0.42
CA ASN A 167 28.40 -1.77 0.71
C ASN A 167 29.40 -0.60 0.63
N ASN A 168 29.15 0.45 1.41
CA ASN A 168 30.00 1.64 1.42
C ASN A 168 31.43 1.32 1.85
N ASN A 169 31.61 0.34 2.74
CA ASN A 169 32.93 -0.03 3.21
C ASN A 169 33.79 -0.68 2.10
N TYR A 170 33.20 -1.51 1.24
CA TYR A 170 33.89 -2.06 0.07
C TYR A 170 34.38 -0.96 -0.87
N ARG A 171 33.50 0.02 -1.13
CA ARG A 171 33.82 1.21 -1.93
C ARG A 171 34.98 2.00 -1.30
N ARG A 172 35.00 2.15 0.02
CA ARG A 172 36.07 2.82 0.77
C ARG A 172 37.39 2.04 0.73
N ILE A 173 37.37 0.72 0.93
CA ILE A 173 38.57 -0.12 0.88
C ILE A 173 39.28 0.05 -0.46
N TYR A 174 38.53 0.03 -1.57
CA TYR A 174 39.09 0.04 -2.92
C TYR A 174 39.06 1.39 -3.63
N ASN A 175 38.72 2.48 -2.93
CA ASN A 175 38.58 3.83 -3.46
C ASN A 175 37.78 3.91 -4.78
N LEU A 176 36.63 3.22 -4.83
CA LEU A 176 35.82 3.10 -6.04
C LEU A 176 34.94 4.36 -6.26
N PRO A 177 34.85 4.89 -7.49
CA PRO A 177 34.03 6.05 -7.81
C PRO A 177 32.54 5.69 -7.89
N GLU A 178 31.67 6.68 -7.75
CA GLU A 178 30.22 6.50 -7.90
C GLU A 178 29.76 6.12 -9.32
N THR A 179 30.66 6.22 -10.29
CA THR A 179 30.42 5.79 -11.68
C THR A 179 30.23 4.27 -11.80
N ILE A 180 30.65 3.50 -10.78
CA ILE A 180 30.40 2.06 -10.68
C ILE A 180 29.03 1.85 -10.03
N ARG A 181 28.04 1.53 -10.87
CA ARG A 181 26.64 1.27 -10.51
C ARG A 181 26.27 -0.20 -10.73
N ALA A 182 25.23 -0.67 -10.04
CA ALA A 182 24.74 -2.04 -10.17
C ALA A 182 24.58 -2.42 -11.65
N GLY A 183 25.01 -3.62 -12.01
CA GLY A 183 25.15 -4.10 -13.39
C GLY A 183 26.52 -3.85 -14.03
N SER A 184 27.42 -3.09 -13.38
CA SER A 184 28.80 -2.96 -13.89
C SER A 184 29.53 -4.30 -13.82
N THR A 185 30.30 -4.61 -14.87
CA THR A 185 31.10 -5.84 -14.94
C THR A 185 32.19 -5.84 -13.86
N LEU A 186 32.52 -7.02 -13.33
CA LEU A 186 33.64 -7.19 -12.41
C LEU A 186 34.96 -6.69 -13.02
N GLU A 187 35.16 -6.88 -14.32
CA GLU A 187 36.34 -6.39 -15.04
C GLU A 187 36.53 -4.88 -14.86
N LYS A 188 35.46 -4.09 -14.99
CA LYS A 188 35.51 -2.63 -14.81
C LYS A 188 35.92 -2.25 -13.38
N ILE A 189 35.50 -3.02 -12.38
CA ILE A 189 35.88 -2.82 -10.98
C ILE A 189 37.38 -3.13 -10.81
N LEU A 190 37.86 -4.24 -11.36
CA LEU A 190 39.28 -4.62 -11.32
C LEU A 190 40.18 -3.60 -12.04
N GLN A 191 39.75 -3.11 -13.20
CA GLN A 191 40.45 -2.05 -13.93
C GLN A 191 40.61 -0.78 -13.07
N HIS A 192 39.57 -0.38 -12.34
CA HIS A 192 39.65 0.78 -11.46
C HIS A 192 40.60 0.56 -10.27
N ARG A 193 40.63 -0.65 -9.71
CA ARG A 193 41.55 -1.01 -8.63
C ARG A 193 43.02 -0.89 -9.04
N ILE A 194 43.34 -1.31 -10.26
CA ILE A 194 44.70 -1.19 -10.81
C ILE A 194 45.02 0.26 -11.16
N LYS A 195 44.08 1.00 -11.77
CA LYS A 195 44.24 2.44 -12.02
C LYS A 195 44.46 3.25 -10.73
N SER A 196 43.87 2.80 -9.63
CA SER A 196 44.06 3.40 -8.30
C SER A 196 45.41 3.05 -7.67
N GLY A 197 46.24 2.24 -8.34
CA GLY A 197 47.55 1.81 -7.86
C GLY A 197 47.52 0.74 -6.79
N LEU A 198 46.34 0.19 -6.43
CA LEU A 198 46.18 -0.78 -5.34
C LEU A 198 46.65 -2.19 -5.71
N PHE A 199 46.72 -2.50 -7.00
CA PHE A 199 47.17 -3.78 -7.54
C PHE A 199 48.10 -3.55 -8.72
N SER A 200 49.12 -4.39 -8.84
CA SER A 200 50.06 -4.43 -9.97
C SER A 200 49.89 -5.67 -10.85
N ASP A 201 48.94 -6.54 -10.51
CA ASP A 201 48.73 -7.83 -11.19
C ASP A 201 47.99 -7.69 -12.52
N ASP A 202 48.21 -8.67 -13.40
CA ASP A 202 47.51 -8.79 -14.68
C ASP A 202 46.00 -9.03 -14.48
N ILE A 203 45.18 -8.10 -14.99
CA ILE A 203 43.71 -8.14 -14.96
C ILE A 203 43.21 -9.48 -15.49
N ALA A 204 43.74 -9.93 -16.62
CA ALA A 204 43.23 -11.09 -17.34
C ALA A 204 43.41 -12.37 -16.52
N LYS A 205 44.58 -12.52 -15.90
CA LYS A 205 44.89 -13.66 -15.04
C LYS A 205 44.04 -13.65 -13.76
N HIS A 206 43.86 -12.48 -13.15
CA HIS A 206 43.07 -12.36 -11.93
C HIS A 206 41.58 -12.60 -12.19
N LEU A 207 41.05 -12.05 -13.29
CA LEU A 207 39.68 -12.27 -13.72
C LEU A 207 39.43 -13.74 -14.04
N ALA A 208 40.32 -14.40 -14.78
CA ALA A 208 40.20 -15.83 -15.10
C ALA A 208 40.18 -16.69 -13.82
N ALA A 209 41.04 -16.39 -12.84
CA ALA A 209 41.05 -17.09 -11.57
C ALA A 209 39.75 -16.89 -10.76
N ILE A 210 39.18 -15.69 -10.76
CA ILE A 210 37.91 -15.43 -10.08
C ILE A 210 36.76 -16.14 -10.81
N LEU A 211 36.71 -16.09 -12.14
CA LEU A 211 35.67 -16.76 -12.93
C LEU A 211 35.72 -18.28 -12.76
N ASP A 212 36.92 -18.88 -12.71
CA ASP A 212 37.07 -20.32 -12.43
C ASP A 212 36.57 -20.67 -11.02
N ARG A 213 36.88 -19.85 -10.00
CA ARG A 213 36.35 -20.03 -8.63
C ARG A 213 34.82 -19.92 -8.58
N ILE A 214 34.25 -18.93 -9.27
CA ILE A 214 32.79 -18.76 -9.39
C ILE A 214 32.17 -19.99 -10.05
N ALA A 215 32.80 -20.52 -11.11
CA ALA A 215 32.32 -21.70 -11.83
C ALA A 215 32.36 -22.98 -10.96
N ARG A 216 33.39 -23.16 -10.14
CA ARG A 216 33.54 -24.32 -9.23
C ARG A 216 32.55 -24.32 -8.06
N ARG A 217 31.99 -23.17 -7.70
CA ARG A 217 31.06 -23.00 -6.56
C ARG A 217 31.62 -23.46 -5.21
N GLU A 218 32.93 -23.39 -5.01
CA GLU A 218 33.57 -23.75 -3.74
C GLU A 218 33.84 -22.51 -2.88
N PRO A 219 33.48 -22.52 -1.58
CA PRO A 219 33.87 -21.47 -0.66
C PRO A 219 35.39 -21.32 -0.62
N THR A 220 35.88 -20.10 -0.84
CA THR A 220 37.32 -19.81 -0.84
C THR A 220 37.63 -18.71 0.17
N ALA A 221 38.73 -18.84 0.90
CA ALA A 221 39.26 -17.81 1.77
C ALA A 221 40.74 -17.60 1.48
N TYR A 222 41.16 -16.35 1.28
CA TYR A 222 42.56 -16.02 0.99
C TYR A 222 42.87 -14.56 1.35
N GLU A 223 44.15 -14.29 1.63
CA GLU A 223 44.63 -12.94 1.90
C GLU A 223 45.32 -12.34 0.68
N ILE A 224 45.14 -11.04 0.50
CA ILE A 224 45.86 -10.24 -0.49
C ILE A 224 46.55 -9.07 0.20
N ALA A 225 47.78 -8.77 -0.23
CA ALA A 225 48.45 -7.53 0.13
C ALA A 225 48.18 -6.50 -0.96
N LEU A 226 47.63 -5.35 -0.58
CA LEU A 226 47.48 -4.19 -1.46
C LEU A 226 48.80 -3.43 -1.51
N ASN A 227 49.04 -2.74 -2.62
CA ASN A 227 50.26 -1.95 -2.83
C ASN A 227 50.42 -0.77 -1.86
N ASP A 228 49.34 -0.34 -1.21
CA ASP A 228 49.36 0.71 -0.18
C ASP A 228 49.76 0.18 1.21
N GLY A 229 50.11 -1.11 1.32
CA GLY A 229 50.54 -1.77 2.54
C GLY A 229 49.42 -2.44 3.33
N ARG A 230 48.15 -2.27 2.94
CA ARG A 230 47.02 -2.93 3.62
C ARG A 230 46.95 -4.41 3.28
N THR A 231 46.55 -5.22 4.25
CA THR A 231 46.29 -6.66 4.07
C THR A 231 44.79 -6.90 4.15
N ILE A 232 44.19 -7.38 3.06
CA ILE A 232 42.77 -7.67 2.99
C ILE A 232 42.55 -9.17 2.97
N ASN A 233 41.78 -9.66 3.93
CA ASN A 233 41.30 -11.02 3.96
C ASN A 233 39.98 -11.12 3.20
N ILE A 234 39.88 -12.06 2.27
CA ILE A 234 38.75 -12.22 1.36
C ILE A 234 38.08 -13.57 1.61
N TYR A 235 36.78 -13.53 1.86
CA TYR A 235 35.92 -14.69 2.00
C TYR A 235 34.88 -14.70 0.90
N GLU A 236 34.84 -15.77 0.12
CA GLU A 236 34.02 -15.87 -1.08
C GLU A 236 33.11 -17.10 -1.01
N ARG A 237 31.83 -16.93 -1.36
CA ARG A 237 30.85 -18.02 -1.37
C ARG A 237 29.85 -17.87 -2.52
N PRO A 238 29.37 -18.98 -3.10
CA PRO A 238 28.24 -18.94 -4.02
C PRO A 238 26.96 -18.56 -3.29
N MET A 239 26.05 -17.88 -3.99
CA MET A 239 24.70 -17.57 -3.50
C MET A 239 23.67 -18.54 -4.10
N ASP A 240 22.56 -18.73 -3.38
CA ASP A 240 21.37 -19.38 -3.91
C ASP A 240 20.80 -18.53 -5.06
N GLY A 241 20.67 -19.12 -6.24
CA GLY A 241 20.29 -18.40 -7.47
C GLY A 241 21.45 -18.09 -8.44
N GLY A 242 22.66 -18.62 -8.18
CA GLY A 242 23.75 -18.63 -9.17
C GLY A 242 24.64 -17.38 -9.19
N GLY A 243 24.55 -16.55 -8.15
CA GLY A 243 25.48 -15.43 -7.93
C GLY A 243 26.66 -15.78 -7.02
N TRP A 244 27.47 -14.77 -6.73
CA TRP A 244 28.65 -14.86 -5.87
C TRP A 244 28.64 -13.74 -4.84
N VAL A 245 29.04 -14.03 -3.59
CA VAL A 245 29.24 -13.00 -2.56
C VAL A 245 30.68 -13.05 -2.07
N SER A 246 31.33 -11.90 -2.03
CA SER A 246 32.68 -11.74 -1.49
C SER A 246 32.67 -10.71 -0.35
N VAL A 247 33.23 -11.11 0.79
CA VAL A 247 33.43 -10.27 1.98
C VAL A 247 34.92 -10.00 2.14
N HIS A 248 35.27 -8.74 2.34
CA HIS A 248 36.63 -8.21 2.35
C HIS A 248 36.87 -7.52 3.68
N GLU A 249 37.76 -8.07 4.49
CA GLU A 249 38.09 -7.55 5.81
C GLU A 249 39.50 -6.98 5.81
N ASP A 250 39.65 -5.73 6.23
CA ASP A 250 40.96 -5.13 6.42
C ASP A 250 41.55 -5.65 7.74
N VAL A 251 42.54 -6.54 7.63
CA VAL A 251 43.21 -7.18 8.77
C VAL A 251 44.60 -6.58 9.01
N THR A 252 44.88 -5.39 8.45
CA THR A 252 46.19 -4.74 8.54
C THR A 252 46.65 -4.58 9.98
N ASP A 253 45.83 -3.97 10.84
CA ASP A 253 46.16 -3.73 12.24
C ASP A 253 46.35 -5.04 13.03
N LEU A 254 45.49 -6.03 12.76
CA LEU A 254 45.59 -7.35 13.36
C LEU A 254 46.92 -8.03 12.99
N ARG A 255 47.28 -8.00 11.70
CA ARG A 255 48.53 -8.58 11.20
C ARG A 255 49.75 -7.81 11.70
N HIS A 256 49.70 -6.49 11.80
CA HIS A 256 50.77 -5.69 12.40
C HIS A 256 50.96 -6.02 13.88
N GLY A 257 49.88 -6.10 14.66
CA GLY A 257 49.93 -6.51 16.06
C GLY A 257 50.54 -7.89 16.24
N GLN A 258 50.10 -8.87 15.45
CA GLN A 258 50.67 -10.23 15.46
C GLN A 258 52.18 -10.23 15.14
N ARG A 259 52.59 -9.54 14.08
CA ARG A 259 54.01 -9.44 13.70
C ARG A 259 54.86 -8.75 14.76
N MET A 260 54.33 -7.71 15.41
CA MET A 260 55.03 -7.00 16.48
C MET A 260 55.19 -7.87 17.73
N LEU A 261 54.15 -8.63 18.10
CA LEU A 261 54.21 -9.58 19.21
C LEU A 261 55.26 -10.65 18.94
N GLU A 262 55.19 -11.32 17.79
CA GLU A 262 56.17 -12.34 17.39
C GLU A 262 57.61 -11.80 17.39
N ARG A 263 57.81 -10.57 16.88
CA ARG A 263 59.12 -9.94 16.87
C ARG A 263 59.63 -9.64 18.28
N THR A 264 58.74 -9.19 19.16
CA THR A 264 59.07 -8.88 20.56
C THR A 264 59.41 -10.16 21.32
N GLU A 265 58.62 -11.22 21.17
CA GLU A 265 58.89 -12.54 21.76
C GLU A 265 60.24 -13.10 21.31
N ARG A 266 60.54 -13.06 20.00
CA ARG A 266 61.85 -13.50 19.48
C ARG A 266 63.00 -12.65 20.02
N LEU A 267 62.82 -11.34 20.13
CA LEU A 267 63.84 -10.44 20.66
C LEU A 267 64.10 -10.74 22.15
N LEU A 268 63.05 -10.85 22.97
CA LEU A 268 63.15 -11.20 24.39
C LEU A 268 63.80 -12.57 24.58
N ALA A 269 63.39 -13.59 23.82
CA ALA A 269 64.01 -14.90 23.86
C ALA A 269 65.51 -14.82 23.52
N THR A 270 65.88 -14.04 22.51
CA THR A 270 67.29 -13.85 22.12
C THR A 270 68.10 -13.13 23.19
N ILE A 271 67.56 -12.07 23.80
CA ILE A 271 68.23 -11.31 24.87
C ILE A 271 68.43 -12.20 26.10
N VAL A 272 67.36 -12.84 26.57
CA VAL A 272 67.42 -13.71 27.75
C VAL A 272 68.38 -14.87 27.51
N GLU A 273 68.44 -15.42 26.30
CA GLU A 273 69.34 -16.53 25.98
C GLU A 273 70.82 -16.12 25.88
N ASN A 274 71.13 -14.88 25.50
CA ASN A 274 72.50 -14.41 25.27
C ASN A 274 73.06 -13.48 26.37
N VAL A 275 72.26 -13.09 27.36
CA VAL A 275 72.77 -12.34 28.52
C VAL A 275 73.75 -13.21 29.32
N HIS A 276 74.82 -12.59 29.82
CA HIS A 276 75.88 -13.29 30.54
C HIS A 276 75.50 -13.67 31.98
N GLU A 277 74.44 -13.06 32.51
CA GLU A 277 73.89 -13.38 33.83
C GLU A 277 72.95 -14.59 33.77
N GLY A 278 73.06 -15.48 34.76
CA GLY A 278 72.17 -16.63 34.86
C GLY A 278 70.76 -16.21 35.24
N ILE A 279 69.81 -16.35 34.32
CA ILE A 279 68.38 -16.11 34.56
C ILE A 279 67.70 -17.45 34.82
N ILE A 280 66.99 -17.52 35.94
CA ILE A 280 66.31 -18.72 36.42
C ILE A 280 64.91 -18.34 36.88
N ALA A 281 63.87 -18.99 36.35
CA ALA A 281 62.52 -18.91 36.88
C ALA A 281 62.13 -20.23 37.55
N LYS A 282 61.47 -20.16 38.70
CA LYS A 282 60.94 -21.31 39.43
C LYS A 282 59.46 -21.15 39.72
N ASP A 283 58.74 -22.25 39.78
CA ASP A 283 57.38 -22.28 40.28
C ASP A 283 57.36 -21.95 41.77
N ALA A 284 56.50 -21.01 42.17
CA ALA A 284 56.48 -20.48 43.53
C ALA A 284 56.07 -21.52 44.59
N ARG A 285 55.31 -22.56 44.20
CA ARG A 285 54.77 -23.57 45.13
C ARG A 285 55.65 -24.80 45.21
N SER A 286 56.02 -25.35 44.06
CA SER A 286 56.77 -26.60 43.95
C SER A 286 58.29 -26.40 43.91
N LEU A 287 58.76 -25.14 43.79
CA LEU A 287 60.16 -24.76 43.62
C LEU A 287 60.85 -25.46 42.43
N ARG A 288 60.05 -25.92 41.46
CA ARG A 288 60.56 -26.53 40.24
C ARG A 288 61.07 -25.48 39.28
N TYR A 289 62.19 -25.73 38.62
CA TYR A 289 62.70 -24.84 37.57
C TYR A 289 61.73 -24.81 36.38
N LEU A 290 61.25 -23.62 36.02
CA LEU A 290 60.38 -23.40 34.85
C LEU A 290 61.20 -22.93 33.65
N PHE A 291 62.27 -22.18 33.90
CA PHE A 291 63.11 -21.59 32.86
C PHE A 291 64.55 -21.46 33.38
N VAL A 292 65.50 -21.74 32.50
CA VAL A 292 66.93 -21.41 32.66
C VAL A 292 67.49 -20.97 31.32
N ASN A 293 68.23 -19.87 31.31
CA ASN A 293 68.93 -19.42 30.10
C ASN A 293 70.30 -20.09 29.94
N LYS A 294 70.95 -19.90 28.78
CA LYS A 294 72.26 -20.49 28.47
C LYS A 294 73.39 -20.12 29.44
N ALA A 295 73.37 -18.91 30.02
CA ALA A 295 74.34 -18.53 31.04
C ALA A 295 74.12 -19.31 32.35
N ALA A 296 72.87 -19.50 32.77
CA ALA A 296 72.54 -20.35 33.92
C ALA A 296 72.92 -21.82 33.68
N GLU A 297 72.72 -22.37 32.47
CA GLU A 297 73.21 -23.72 32.11
C GLU A 297 74.72 -23.83 32.36
N LYS A 298 75.51 -22.84 31.91
CA LYS A 298 76.97 -22.81 32.11
C LYS A 298 77.37 -22.65 33.59
N MET A 299 76.68 -21.79 34.34
CA MET A 299 76.96 -21.57 35.77
C MET A 299 76.63 -22.79 36.63
N ILE A 300 75.51 -23.47 36.31
CA ILE A 300 75.04 -24.66 37.03
C ILE A 300 75.83 -25.90 36.58
N GLY A 301 76.33 -25.92 35.34
CA GLY A 301 77.07 -27.03 34.75
C GLY A 301 76.17 -28.18 34.28
N MET A 302 74.88 -27.92 34.05
CA MET A 302 73.90 -28.89 33.55
C MET A 302 73.09 -28.27 32.41
N SER A 303 72.57 -29.11 31.53
CA SER A 303 71.70 -28.63 30.45
C SER A 303 70.30 -28.27 30.97
N ARG A 304 69.60 -27.36 30.28
CA ARG A 304 68.23 -26.95 30.62
C ARG A 304 67.29 -28.14 30.69
N ALA A 305 67.48 -29.15 29.83
CA ALA A 305 66.66 -30.35 29.78
C ALA A 305 66.79 -31.18 31.07
N GLU A 306 67.93 -31.11 31.75
CA GLU A 306 68.16 -31.78 33.03
C GLU A 306 67.68 -30.94 34.22
N ILE A 307 67.64 -29.61 34.07
CA ILE A 307 67.29 -28.67 35.15
C ILE A 307 65.77 -28.39 35.20
N VAL A 308 65.15 -28.07 34.06
CA VAL A 308 63.74 -27.68 33.97
C VAL A 308 62.84 -28.83 34.42
N GLY A 309 61.84 -28.52 35.26
CA GLY A 309 60.93 -29.47 35.88
C GLY A 309 61.45 -30.11 37.17
N ARG A 310 62.74 -29.99 37.51
CA ARG A 310 63.31 -30.53 38.76
C ARG A 310 63.31 -29.49 39.89
N THR A 311 63.50 -29.93 41.13
CA THR A 311 63.74 -29.06 42.30
C THR A 311 65.22 -29.01 42.65
N ALA A 312 65.65 -28.00 43.42
CA ALA A 312 67.07 -27.76 43.74
C ALA A 312 67.78 -28.92 44.46
N ASN A 313 67.02 -29.85 45.06
CA ASN A 313 67.56 -31.01 45.77
C ASN A 313 68.06 -32.15 44.85
N CYS A 314 67.97 -32.00 43.52
CA CYS A 314 68.44 -33.00 42.55
C CYS A 314 69.83 -32.72 41.95
N SER A 315 70.63 -31.83 42.56
CA SER A 315 72.01 -31.56 42.12
C SER A 315 72.94 -32.76 42.42
N PRO A 316 73.79 -33.22 41.48
CA PRO A 316 74.86 -34.15 41.78
C PRO A 316 75.89 -33.41 42.64
N ARG A 317 76.19 -34.00 43.81
CA ARG A 317 77.24 -33.55 44.73
C ARG A 317 78.48 -33.09 43.93
N ARG A 318 78.86 -31.81 44.07
CA ARG A 318 80.15 -31.32 43.58
C ARG A 318 81.24 -32.27 44.10
N ARG A 319 82.05 -32.85 43.22
CA ARG A 319 83.31 -33.49 43.63
C ARG A 319 84.19 -32.39 44.22
N PRO A 320 84.68 -32.52 45.46
CA PRO A 320 85.70 -31.62 45.97
C PRO A 320 87.00 -31.88 45.20
N THR A 321 87.65 -30.79 44.77
CA THR A 321 89.08 -30.78 44.45
C THR A 321 89.90 -31.08 45.69
#